data_AF-A0A2K3CV44-F1
#
_entry.id   AF-A0A2K3CV44-F1
#
_cell.length_a   1.000
_cell.length_b   1.000
_cell.length_c   1.000
_cell.angle_alpha   90.00
_cell.angle_beta   90.00
_cell.angle_gamma   90.00
#
_symmetry.space_group_name_H-M   'P 1'
#
loop_
_entity.id
_entity.type
_entity.pdbx_description
1 polymer ?
#
loop_
_entity_poly.entity_id
_entity_poly.type
_entity_poly.pdbx_seq_one_letter_code
_entity_poly.pdbx_strand_id
1 'polypeptide(L)'
;MVRTSCSASAEDASLPARLGLHTSVFGKPEVDMIIFLAQNNVDHGLILDYLQAKESNSTTQLNTEMVQLQGELNTERQRGEKEVVRLQGELNLERERGDKEVVRLKGELQLMTAQYLQLKGKLDMRGLMEYIQDTMSVRTGVNWEKTNPVSSWRSYISVRPRLKQCLEEHYVNTDEAPQALSDMCTTLSIAFDNSRTPDEYYQMGLKLHIGTPLKDGQQRALMTCLCKDLNVPYEYV
;
A
#
# COMPACT_ATOMS: atom_id res chain seq x y z
N MET A 1 12.68 56.10 58.78
CA MET A 1 13.09 56.04 60.20
C MET A 1 14.56 55.64 60.20
N VAL A 2 15.52 56.58 60.27
CA VAL A 2 16.13 57.13 61.51
C VAL A 2 16.80 55.99 62.29
N ARG A 3 18.12 55.77 62.09
CA ARG A 3 19.28 56.15 62.97
C ARG A 3 19.17 55.47 64.36
N THR A 4 20.19 54.86 64.96
CA THR A 4 21.56 55.32 65.32
C THR A 4 22.18 54.15 66.15
N SER A 5 23.35 53.58 65.84
CA SER A 5 24.73 53.95 66.27
C SER A 5 25.21 53.42 67.63
N CYS A 6 26.56 53.31 67.73
CA CYS A 6 27.45 53.06 68.88
C CYS A 6 27.76 51.58 69.18
N SER A 7 28.97 51.03 69.03
CA SER A 7 30.39 51.40 69.27
C SER A 7 30.94 50.84 70.58
N ALA A 8 31.96 49.97 70.41
CA ALA A 8 33.13 49.67 71.25
C ALA A 8 32.92 49.17 72.70
N SER A 9 33.47 47.99 73.00
CA SER A 9 34.56 47.92 73.97
C SER A 9 35.41 46.67 73.76
N ALA A 10 36.73 46.88 73.84
CA ALA A 10 37.75 45.85 73.83
C ALA A 10 37.84 45.24 75.23
N GLU A 11 38.03 43.92 75.31
CA GLU A 11 38.62 43.31 76.49
C GLU A 11 39.40 42.05 76.11
N ASP A 12 40.66 42.07 76.50
CA ASP A 12 41.68 41.04 76.40
C ASP A 12 41.22 39.71 77.01
N ALA A 13 41.39 38.63 76.27
CA ALA A 13 41.57 37.31 76.85
C ALA A 13 42.61 36.53 76.04
N SER A 14 43.77 36.37 76.68
CA SER A 14 44.96 35.68 76.21
C SER A 14 44.67 34.28 75.65
N LEU A 15 44.99 34.08 74.37
CA LEU A 15 45.16 32.76 73.77
C LEU A 15 46.56 32.23 74.09
N PRO A 16 46.72 31.04 74.73
CA PRO A 16 48.03 30.44 74.83
C PRO A 16 48.43 29.79 73.50
N ALA A 17 49.59 30.21 73.03
CA ALA A 17 50.62 29.44 72.32
C ALA A 17 50.17 28.37 71.31
N ARG A 18 50.38 28.72 70.03
CA ARG A 18 50.94 27.87 68.96
C ARG A 18 51.16 26.39 69.32
N LEU A 19 50.25 25.53 68.87
CA LEU A 19 50.59 24.18 68.44
C LEU A 19 50.71 24.21 66.92
N GLY A 20 51.94 24.09 66.43
CA GLY A 20 52.22 24.03 65.00
C GLY A 20 51.64 22.76 64.40
N LEU A 21 50.53 22.88 63.68
CA LEU A 21 50.13 21.90 62.68
C LEU A 21 51.17 21.96 61.57
N HIS A 22 52.11 21.02 61.57
CA HIS A 22 52.88 20.71 60.38
C HIS A 22 51.90 20.20 59.33
N THR A 23 51.50 21.06 58.39
CA THR A 23 50.74 20.67 57.21
C THR A 23 51.60 19.71 56.40
N SER A 24 51.20 18.44 56.39
CA SER A 24 51.70 17.42 55.48
C SER A 24 51.47 17.85 54.04
N VAL A 25 52.44 17.57 53.17
CA VAL A 25 52.47 17.87 51.73
C VAL A 25 51.43 17.06 50.93
N PHE A 26 50.65 16.21 51.59
CA PHE A 26 49.60 15.39 50.98
C PHE A 26 48.22 15.85 51.48
N GLY A 27 47.61 16.81 50.78
CA GLY A 27 46.33 17.46 51.12
C GLY A 27 45.10 16.54 51.10
N LYS A 28 45.09 15.49 51.91
CA LYS A 28 43.95 14.61 52.16
C LYS A 28 43.59 14.71 53.65
N PRO A 29 42.47 15.38 54.00
CA PRO A 29 42.05 15.59 55.39
C PRO A 29 41.96 14.30 56.22
N GLU A 30 41.70 13.17 55.57
CA GLU A 30 41.62 11.85 56.19
C GLU A 30 43.00 11.35 56.66
N VAL A 31 44.04 11.63 55.88
CA VAL A 31 45.43 11.25 56.22
C VAL A 31 45.93 12.15 57.35
N ASP A 32 45.60 13.44 57.31
CA ASP A 32 45.92 14.40 58.37
C ASP A 32 45.22 14.04 59.69
N MET A 33 43.97 13.56 59.63
CA MET A 33 43.24 13.07 60.80
C MET A 33 43.93 11.81 61.39
N ILE A 34 44.37 10.86 60.57
CA ILE A 34 45.07 9.65 61.05
C ILE A 34 46.41 10.03 61.69
N ILE A 35 47.18 10.93 61.07
CA ILE A 35 48.44 11.44 61.62
C ILE A 35 48.19 12.14 62.96
N PHE A 36 47.15 12.96 63.05
CA PHE A 36 46.75 13.63 64.29
C PHE A 36 46.40 12.63 65.39
N LEU A 37 45.59 11.61 65.09
CA LEU A 37 45.23 10.57 66.06
C LEU A 37 46.47 9.78 66.54
N ALA A 38 47.38 9.44 65.61
CA ALA A 38 48.62 8.74 65.93
C ALA A 38 49.60 9.59 66.77
N GLN A 39 49.74 10.88 66.47
CA GLN A 39 50.62 11.80 67.21
C GLN A 39 50.16 12.09 68.64
N ASN A 40 48.87 11.94 68.91
CA ASN A 40 48.27 12.15 70.24
C ASN A 40 48.16 10.86 71.07
N ASN A 41 48.83 9.76 70.67
CA ASN A 41 48.77 8.45 71.35
C ASN A 41 47.33 7.93 71.57
N VAL A 42 46.43 8.19 70.61
CA VAL A 42 45.06 7.63 70.65
C VAL A 42 45.14 6.11 70.54
N ASP A 43 44.30 5.42 71.32
CA ASP A 43 44.25 3.95 71.33
C ASP A 43 44.06 3.37 69.92
N HIS A 44 44.78 2.28 69.63
CA HIS A 44 44.75 1.64 68.32
C HIS A 44 43.33 1.15 67.94
N GLY A 45 42.51 0.74 68.91
CA GLY A 45 41.12 0.35 68.68
C GLY A 45 40.28 1.51 68.13
N LEU A 46 40.42 2.72 68.70
CA LEU A 46 39.70 3.91 68.22
C LEU A 46 40.13 4.35 66.81
N ILE A 47 41.42 4.19 66.47
CA ILE A 47 41.92 4.45 65.11
C ILE A 47 41.32 3.46 64.11
N LEU A 48 41.24 2.18 64.48
CA LEU A 48 40.61 1.13 63.65
C LEU A 48 39.11 1.38 63.45
N ASP A 49 38.38 1.74 64.51
CA ASP A 49 36.95 2.08 64.44
C ASP A 49 36.69 3.26 63.49
N TYR A 50 37.55 4.30 63.53
CA TYR A 50 37.48 5.43 62.61
C TYR A 50 37.66 5.01 61.15
N LEU A 51 38.66 4.17 60.87
CA LEU A 51 38.93 3.67 59.51
C LEU A 51 37.79 2.78 59.00
N GLN A 52 37.26 1.89 59.84
CA GLN A 52 36.13 1.02 59.52
C GLN A 52 34.85 1.84 59.25
N ALA A 53 34.59 2.88 60.04
CA ALA A 53 33.47 3.78 59.81
C ALA A 53 33.61 4.55 58.48
N LYS A 54 34.83 4.97 58.12
CA LYS A 54 35.09 5.63 56.83
C LYS A 54 34.90 4.69 55.64
N GLU A 55 35.42 3.47 55.72
CA GLU A 55 35.23 2.44 54.70
C GLU A 55 33.75 2.06 54.56
N SER A 56 33.04 1.89 55.68
CA SER A 56 31.59 1.60 55.69
C SER A 56 30.77 2.72 55.06
N ASN A 57 31.13 3.98 55.31
CA ASN A 57 30.44 5.12 54.69
C ASN A 57 30.70 5.19 53.18
N SER A 58 31.94 4.98 52.73
CA SER A 58 32.28 5.00 51.30
C SER A 58 31.61 3.85 50.53
N THR A 59 31.60 2.64 51.10
CA THR A 59 30.90 1.48 50.52
C THR A 59 29.39 1.69 50.49
N THR A 60 28.80 2.27 51.53
CA THR A 60 27.35 2.59 51.56
C THR A 60 26.97 3.63 50.50
N GLN A 61 27.80 4.66 50.29
CA GLN A 61 27.59 5.66 49.25
C GLN A 61 27.63 5.02 47.85
N LEU A 62 28.67 4.24 47.55
CA LEU A 62 28.80 3.54 46.27
C LEU A 62 27.63 2.57 46.01
N ASN A 63 27.21 1.81 47.03
CA ASN A 63 26.05 0.92 46.90
C ASN A 63 24.76 1.69 46.63
N THR A 64 24.59 2.86 47.24
CA THR A 64 23.41 3.70 47.03
C THR A 64 23.38 4.26 45.61
N GLU A 65 24.51 4.75 45.10
CA GLU A 65 24.64 5.24 43.72
C GLU A 65 24.40 4.11 42.70
N MET A 66 24.94 2.92 42.96
CA MET A 66 24.72 1.75 42.11
C MET A 66 23.23 1.36 42.02
N VAL A 67 22.52 1.37 43.15
CA VAL A 67 21.08 1.09 43.19
C VAL A 67 20.29 2.15 42.43
N GLN A 68 20.65 3.43 42.56
CA GLN A 68 20.01 4.53 41.83
C GLN A 68 20.22 4.38 40.31
N LEU A 69 21.46 4.17 39.86
CA LEU A 69 21.79 3.98 38.46
C LEU A 69 21.08 2.74 37.86
N GLN A 70 20.99 1.66 38.62
CA GLN A 70 20.26 0.47 38.19
C GLN A 70 18.76 0.75 38.04
N GLY A 71 18.19 1.55 38.96
CA GLY A 71 16.82 2.02 38.88
C GLY A 71 16.57 2.86 37.62
N GLU A 72 17.42 3.85 37.37
CA GLU A 72 17.36 4.70 36.17
C GLU A 72 17.45 3.88 34.88
N LEU A 73 18.43 2.98 34.79
CA LEU A 73 18.59 2.08 33.63
C LEU A 73 17.34 1.23 33.39
N ASN A 74 16.75 0.67 34.45
CA ASN A 74 15.53 -0.12 34.35
C ASN A 74 14.35 0.74 33.85
N THR A 75 14.22 1.98 34.32
CA THR A 75 13.15 2.88 33.84
C THR A 75 13.32 3.27 32.39
N GLU A 76 14.55 3.53 31.93
CA GLU A 76 14.81 3.88 30.53
C GLU A 76 14.56 2.67 29.62
N ARG A 77 14.96 1.47 30.06
CA ARG A 77 14.64 0.23 29.36
C ARG A 77 13.14 0.05 29.18
N GLN A 78 12.36 0.20 30.25
CA GLN A 78 10.89 0.08 30.17
C GLN A 78 10.26 1.15 29.26
N ARG A 79 10.83 2.36 29.23
CA ARG A 79 10.41 3.42 28.30
C ARG A 79 10.68 3.01 26.85
N GLY A 80 11.88 2.51 26.56
CA GLY A 80 12.24 2.00 25.23
C GLY A 80 11.35 0.84 24.77
N GLU A 81 11.07 -0.13 25.64
CA GLU A 81 10.18 -1.25 25.34
C GLU A 81 8.75 -0.79 24.99
N LYS A 82 8.21 0.20 25.73
CA LYS A 82 6.90 0.78 25.43
C LYS A 82 6.88 1.50 24.09
N GLU A 83 7.94 2.22 23.75
CA GLU A 83 8.04 2.95 22.49
C GLU A 83 8.13 2.01 21.29
N VAL A 84 8.88 0.90 21.41
CA VAL A 84 8.92 -0.15 20.37
C VAL A 84 7.52 -0.73 20.13
N VAL A 85 6.78 -1.06 21.18
CA VAL A 85 5.41 -1.58 21.05
C VAL A 85 4.48 -0.56 20.36
N ARG A 86 4.59 0.72 20.73
CA ARG A 86 3.81 1.80 20.09
C ARG A 86 4.09 1.89 18.59
N LEU A 87 5.37 1.98 18.22
CA LEU A 87 5.79 2.09 16.82
C LEU A 87 5.39 0.85 16.00
N GLN A 88 5.49 -0.34 16.59
CA GLN A 88 5.04 -1.57 15.92
C GLN A 88 3.52 -1.55 15.66
N GLY A 89 2.73 -1.04 16.61
CA GLY A 89 1.29 -0.85 16.43
C GLY A 89 0.96 0.11 15.29
N GLU A 90 1.66 1.25 15.22
CA GLU A 90 1.49 2.22 14.13
C GLU A 90 1.87 1.64 12.77
N LEU A 91 2.97 0.91 12.68
CA LEU A 91 3.39 0.24 11.46
C LEU A 91 2.38 -0.80 10.99
N ASN A 92 1.79 -1.57 11.92
CA ASN A 92 0.77 -2.56 11.58
C ASN A 92 -0.50 -1.89 11.03
N LEU A 93 -0.95 -0.80 11.64
CA LEU A 93 -2.11 -0.03 11.16
C LEU A 93 -1.87 0.53 9.76
N GLU A 94 -0.67 1.04 9.49
CA GLU A 94 -0.34 1.58 8.17
C GLU A 94 -0.27 0.49 7.10
N ARG A 95 0.26 -0.70 7.44
CA ARG A 95 0.21 -1.86 6.57
C ARG A 95 -1.23 -2.26 6.24
N GLU A 96 -2.11 -2.35 7.23
CA GLU A 96 -3.52 -2.69 7.00
C GLU A 96 -4.25 -1.67 6.11
N ARG A 97 -3.92 -0.39 6.22
CA ARG A 97 -4.45 0.66 5.33
C ARG A 97 -3.97 0.46 3.90
N GLY A 98 -2.66 0.23 3.71
CA GLY A 98 -2.07 -0.05 2.41
C GLY A 98 -2.70 -1.27 1.74
N ASP A 99 -2.88 -2.36 2.49
CA ASP A 99 -3.49 -3.60 1.97
C ASP A 99 -4.93 -3.38 1.49
N LYS A 100 -5.74 -2.61 2.25
CA LYS A 100 -7.11 -2.25 1.86
C LYS A 100 -7.14 -1.42 0.56
N GLU A 101 -6.20 -0.49 0.43
CA GLU A 101 -6.10 0.37 -0.76
C GLU A 101 -5.71 -0.43 -2.01
N VAL A 102 -4.78 -1.39 -1.87
CA VAL A 102 -4.41 -2.30 -2.96
C VAL A 102 -5.61 -3.12 -3.42
N VAL A 103 -6.42 -3.65 -2.50
CA VAL A 103 -7.64 -4.39 -2.84
C VAL A 103 -8.63 -3.51 -3.59
N ARG A 104 -8.84 -2.26 -3.13
CA ARG A 104 -9.73 -1.29 -3.79
C ARG A 104 -9.29 -1.00 -5.22
N LEU A 105 -8.02 -0.64 -5.41
CA LEU A 105 -7.45 -0.32 -6.72
C LEU A 105 -7.50 -1.51 -7.68
N LYS A 106 -7.27 -2.73 -7.19
CA LYS A 106 -7.41 -3.95 -8.00
C LYS A 106 -8.84 -4.14 -8.50
N GLY A 107 -9.84 -3.87 -7.66
CA GLY A 107 -11.25 -3.92 -8.07
C GLY A 107 -11.59 -2.88 -9.14
N GLU A 108 -11.09 -1.64 -8.99
CA GLU A 108 -11.28 -0.57 -9.98
C GLU A 108 -10.65 -0.90 -11.33
N LEU A 109 -9.42 -1.43 -11.32
CA LEU A 109 -8.73 -1.87 -12.52
C LEU A 109 -9.51 -2.98 -13.24
N GLN A 110 -10.06 -3.94 -12.50
CA GLN A 110 -10.90 -5.01 -13.08
C GLN A 110 -12.16 -4.45 -13.74
N LEU A 111 -12.84 -3.51 -13.08
CA LEU A 111 -14.04 -2.86 -13.63
C LEU A 111 -13.71 -2.08 -14.91
N MET A 112 -12.66 -1.27 -14.88
CA MET A 112 -12.21 -0.49 -16.04
C MET A 112 -11.84 -1.42 -17.22
N THR A 113 -11.14 -2.51 -16.94
CA THR A 113 -10.76 -3.50 -17.96
C THR A 113 -12.00 -4.14 -18.58
N ALA A 114 -12.98 -4.53 -17.77
CA ALA A 114 -14.23 -5.10 -18.26
C ALA A 114 -15.00 -4.11 -19.15
N GLN A 115 -15.09 -2.84 -18.74
CA GLN A 115 -15.72 -1.77 -19.52
C GLN A 115 -14.99 -1.51 -20.84
N TYR A 116 -13.66 -1.47 -20.81
CA TYR A 116 -12.83 -1.29 -22.01
C TYR A 116 -13.04 -2.45 -23.00
N LEU A 117 -12.98 -3.70 -22.54
CA LEU A 117 -13.20 -4.87 -23.40
C LEU A 117 -14.62 -4.87 -23.98
N GLN A 118 -15.64 -4.50 -23.19
CA GLN A 118 -17.01 -4.37 -23.68
C GLN A 118 -17.12 -3.30 -24.77
N LEU A 119 -16.48 -2.14 -24.57
CA LEU A 119 -16.47 -1.06 -25.56
C LEU A 119 -15.74 -1.47 -26.85
N LYS A 120 -14.58 -2.11 -26.71
CA LYS A 120 -13.80 -2.62 -27.83
C LYS A 120 -14.62 -3.65 -28.63
N GLY A 121 -15.23 -4.63 -27.96
CA GLY A 121 -16.11 -5.60 -28.62
C GLY A 121 -17.25 -4.95 -29.40
N LYS A 122 -17.87 -3.89 -28.86
CA LYS A 122 -18.89 -3.11 -29.58
C LYS A 122 -18.35 -2.44 -30.85
N LEU A 123 -17.21 -1.76 -30.75
CA LEU A 123 -16.56 -1.10 -31.91
C LEU A 123 -16.23 -2.12 -33.00
N ASP A 124 -15.66 -3.25 -32.61
CA ASP A 124 -15.20 -4.25 -33.55
C ASP A 124 -16.38 -4.95 -34.25
N MET A 125 -17.42 -5.32 -33.50
CA MET A 125 -18.64 -5.92 -34.07
C MET A 125 -19.39 -4.94 -34.98
N ARG A 126 -19.39 -3.63 -34.68
CA ARG A 126 -19.96 -2.62 -35.58
C ARG A 126 -19.26 -2.62 -36.94
N GLY A 127 -17.93 -2.58 -36.95
CA GLY A 127 -17.14 -2.61 -38.18
C GLY A 127 -17.43 -3.85 -39.04
N LEU A 128 -17.59 -5.01 -38.40
CA LEU A 128 -18.01 -6.22 -39.10
C LEU A 128 -19.44 -6.12 -39.65
N MET A 129 -20.39 -5.57 -38.88
CA MET A 129 -21.77 -5.39 -39.34
C MET A 129 -21.88 -4.43 -40.53
N GLU A 130 -21.15 -3.33 -40.52
CA GLU A 130 -21.05 -2.40 -41.66
C GLU A 130 -20.52 -3.13 -42.90
N TYR A 131 -19.46 -3.91 -42.74
CA TYR A 131 -18.91 -4.69 -43.85
C TYR A 131 -19.83 -5.82 -44.34
N ILE A 132 -20.60 -6.45 -43.45
CA ILE A 132 -21.63 -7.41 -43.86
C ILE A 132 -22.66 -6.68 -44.74
N GLN A 133 -23.18 -5.53 -44.29
CA GLN A 133 -24.15 -4.74 -45.05
C GLN A 133 -23.61 -4.30 -46.42
N ASP A 134 -22.35 -3.86 -46.47
CA ASP A 134 -21.66 -3.53 -47.71
C ASP A 134 -21.49 -4.78 -48.59
N THR A 135 -21.12 -5.91 -48.01
CA THR A 135 -20.98 -7.18 -48.73
C THR A 135 -22.31 -7.67 -49.30
N MET A 136 -23.40 -7.54 -48.55
CA MET A 136 -24.75 -7.85 -49.01
C MET A 136 -25.07 -7.00 -50.25
N SER A 137 -24.90 -5.69 -50.13
CA SER A 137 -25.27 -4.73 -51.17
C SER A 137 -24.38 -4.83 -52.41
N VAL A 138 -23.06 -4.79 -52.24
CA VAL A 138 -22.08 -4.66 -53.32
C VAL A 138 -21.72 -6.01 -53.94
N ARG A 139 -21.50 -7.05 -53.13
CA ARG A 139 -20.96 -8.33 -53.63
C ARG A 139 -22.05 -9.33 -53.98
N THR A 140 -23.20 -9.28 -53.32
CA THR A 140 -24.30 -10.22 -53.56
C THR A 140 -25.49 -9.61 -54.27
N GLY A 141 -25.55 -8.29 -54.39
CA GLY A 141 -26.70 -7.58 -54.97
C GLY A 141 -27.96 -7.66 -54.10
N VAL A 142 -27.83 -8.09 -52.85
CA VAL A 142 -28.93 -8.20 -51.88
C VAL A 142 -28.94 -6.92 -51.03
N ASN A 143 -30.00 -6.13 -51.13
CA ASN A 143 -30.15 -4.96 -50.28
C ASN A 143 -30.77 -5.36 -48.92
N TRP A 144 -30.20 -4.88 -47.81
CA TRP A 144 -30.77 -5.13 -46.48
C TRP A 144 -31.97 -4.22 -46.23
N GLU A 145 -33.17 -4.77 -46.36
CA GLU A 145 -34.40 -4.03 -46.06
C GLU A 145 -34.75 -4.13 -44.58
N LYS A 146 -34.65 -3.01 -43.85
CA LYS A 146 -35.03 -2.94 -42.43
C LYS A 146 -36.51 -3.33 -42.19
N THR A 147 -37.37 -3.11 -43.17
CA THR A 147 -38.80 -3.45 -43.14
C THR A 147 -39.07 -4.94 -43.39
N ASN A 148 -38.12 -5.67 -43.99
CA ASN A 148 -38.23 -7.10 -44.23
C ASN A 148 -36.84 -7.78 -44.11
N PRO A 149 -36.29 -7.88 -42.88
CA PRO A 149 -34.96 -8.43 -42.68
C PRO A 149 -34.91 -9.93 -43.00
N VAL A 150 -36.03 -10.65 -42.85
CA VAL A 150 -36.12 -12.09 -43.09
C VAL A 150 -35.93 -12.42 -44.57
N SER A 151 -36.60 -11.71 -45.47
CA SER A 151 -36.43 -11.94 -46.91
C SER A 151 -35.02 -11.59 -47.36
N SER A 152 -34.48 -10.46 -46.90
CA SER A 152 -33.13 -9.99 -47.19
C SER A 152 -32.08 -11.03 -46.74
N TRP A 153 -32.23 -11.56 -45.53
CA TRP A 153 -31.35 -12.59 -44.98
C TRP A 153 -31.42 -13.91 -45.75
N ARG A 154 -32.63 -14.38 -46.09
CA ARG A 154 -32.80 -15.62 -46.87
C ARG A 154 -32.17 -15.51 -48.27
N SER A 155 -32.34 -14.36 -48.93
CA SER A 155 -31.69 -14.07 -50.21
C SER A 155 -30.16 -14.02 -50.10
N TYR A 156 -29.63 -13.53 -48.98
CA TYR A 156 -28.19 -13.51 -48.74
C TYR A 156 -27.60 -14.89 -48.42
N ILE A 157 -28.28 -15.70 -47.60
CA ILE A 157 -27.84 -17.07 -47.32
C ILE A 157 -27.87 -17.92 -48.60
N SER A 158 -28.87 -17.74 -49.46
CA SER A 158 -29.01 -18.55 -50.68
C SER A 158 -27.83 -18.39 -51.64
N VAL A 159 -27.19 -17.21 -51.64
CA VAL A 159 -25.99 -16.90 -52.44
C VAL A 159 -24.68 -17.14 -51.67
N ARG A 160 -24.73 -17.62 -50.43
CA ARG A 160 -23.58 -17.86 -49.53
C ARG A 160 -23.61 -19.29 -48.96
N PRO A 161 -23.28 -20.30 -49.78
CA PRO A 161 -23.39 -21.71 -49.35
C PRO A 161 -22.49 -22.06 -48.16
N ARG A 162 -21.32 -21.41 -48.03
CA ARG A 162 -20.42 -21.58 -46.86
C ARG A 162 -21.02 -21.07 -45.57
N LEU A 163 -21.65 -19.90 -45.61
CA LEU A 163 -22.38 -19.35 -44.48
C LEU A 163 -23.54 -20.28 -44.08
N LYS A 164 -24.33 -20.74 -45.06
CA LYS A 164 -25.44 -21.66 -44.83
C LYS A 164 -24.98 -22.92 -44.09
N GLN A 165 -23.93 -23.57 -44.60
CA GLN A 165 -23.37 -24.76 -43.98
C GLN A 165 -22.90 -24.50 -42.54
N CYS A 166 -22.20 -23.38 -42.29
CA CYS A 166 -21.77 -23.05 -40.95
C CYS A 166 -22.94 -22.85 -39.97
N LEU A 167 -24.01 -22.18 -40.42
CA LEU A 167 -25.20 -21.95 -39.57
C LEU A 167 -25.89 -23.27 -39.20
N GLU A 168 -25.96 -24.21 -40.14
CA GLU A 168 -26.50 -25.55 -39.91
C GLU A 168 -25.63 -26.36 -38.92
N GLU A 169 -24.30 -26.32 -39.08
CA GLU A 169 -23.34 -26.98 -38.18
C GLU A 169 -23.41 -26.43 -36.74
N HIS A 170 -23.71 -25.15 -36.58
CA HIS A 170 -23.82 -24.48 -35.29
C HIS A 170 -25.25 -24.40 -34.74
N TYR A 171 -26.22 -25.11 -35.35
CA TYR A 171 -27.62 -25.14 -34.95
C TYR A 171 -28.27 -23.74 -34.81
N VAL A 172 -27.86 -22.79 -35.66
CA VAL A 172 -28.43 -21.45 -35.68
C VAL A 172 -29.71 -21.46 -36.51
N ASN A 173 -30.84 -21.11 -35.89
CA ASN A 173 -32.12 -21.02 -36.60
C ASN A 173 -32.07 -19.88 -37.63
N THR A 174 -32.12 -20.23 -38.91
CA THR A 174 -32.05 -19.27 -40.02
C THR A 174 -33.24 -18.32 -40.08
N ASP A 175 -34.36 -18.67 -39.45
CA ASP A 175 -35.56 -17.83 -39.36
C ASP A 175 -35.47 -16.81 -38.21
N GLU A 176 -34.70 -17.10 -37.16
CA GLU A 176 -34.46 -16.19 -36.01
C GLU A 176 -33.23 -15.29 -36.21
N ALA A 177 -32.25 -15.75 -37.00
CA ALA A 177 -31.03 -15.00 -37.33
C ALA A 177 -31.26 -13.57 -37.87
N PRO A 178 -32.27 -13.26 -38.71
CA PRO A 178 -32.55 -11.89 -39.15
C PRO A 178 -32.89 -10.96 -38.00
N GLN A 179 -33.69 -11.44 -37.04
CA GLN A 179 -34.06 -10.65 -35.87
C GLN A 179 -32.84 -10.45 -34.97
N ALA A 180 -32.04 -11.49 -34.75
CA ALA A 180 -30.79 -11.39 -34.01
C ALA A 180 -29.82 -10.36 -34.65
N LEU A 181 -29.71 -10.33 -35.98
CA LEU A 181 -28.91 -9.34 -36.71
C LEU A 181 -29.46 -7.93 -36.58
N SER A 182 -30.78 -7.78 -36.62
CA SER A 182 -31.45 -6.49 -36.41
C SER A 182 -31.20 -5.96 -34.99
N ASP A 183 -31.31 -6.83 -33.99
CA ASP A 183 -31.06 -6.50 -32.58
C ASP A 183 -29.59 -6.15 -32.34
N MET A 184 -28.67 -6.88 -32.96
CA MET A 184 -27.23 -6.57 -32.96
C MET A 184 -26.98 -5.23 -33.64
N CYS A 185 -27.51 -4.99 -34.85
CA CYS A 185 -27.40 -3.70 -35.54
C CYS A 185 -27.89 -2.55 -34.65
N THR A 186 -29.04 -2.69 -34.01
CA THR A 186 -29.63 -1.65 -33.15
C THR A 186 -28.75 -1.40 -31.92
N THR A 187 -28.25 -2.47 -31.29
CA THR A 187 -27.36 -2.38 -30.11
C THR A 187 -26.01 -1.74 -30.46
N LEU A 188 -25.51 -1.99 -31.67
CA LEU A 188 -24.22 -1.51 -32.16
C LEU A 188 -24.30 -0.15 -32.88
N SER A 189 -25.52 0.34 -33.19
CA SER A 189 -25.76 1.64 -33.84
C SER A 189 -25.72 2.84 -32.88
N ILE A 190 -25.52 2.62 -31.58
CA ILE A 190 -25.29 3.73 -30.64
C ILE A 190 -23.95 4.38 -31.00
N ALA A 191 -23.95 5.70 -31.23
CA ALA A 191 -22.84 6.47 -31.77
C ALA A 191 -21.54 6.27 -30.98
N PHE A 192 -20.61 5.53 -31.58
CA PHE A 192 -19.21 5.50 -31.20
C PHE A 192 -18.40 5.82 -32.44
N ASP A 193 -17.67 6.93 -32.45
CA ASP A 193 -16.73 7.24 -33.53
C ASP A 193 -15.66 6.13 -33.59
N ASN A 194 -15.20 5.76 -34.80
CA ASN A 194 -14.09 4.81 -35.09
C ASN A 194 -14.41 3.31 -35.36
N SER A 195 -15.48 2.96 -36.10
CA SER A 195 -15.59 1.61 -36.67
C SER A 195 -14.51 1.38 -37.74
N ARG A 196 -14.04 0.12 -37.89
CA ARG A 196 -13.00 -0.29 -38.84
C ARG A 196 -13.51 -1.35 -39.80
N THR A 197 -13.04 -1.31 -41.03
CA THR A 197 -13.37 -2.32 -42.05
C THR A 197 -12.55 -3.61 -41.85
N PRO A 198 -13.05 -4.79 -42.26
CA PRO A 198 -12.30 -6.04 -42.19
C PRO A 198 -10.95 -6.07 -42.90
N ASP A 199 -10.78 -5.26 -43.97
CA ASP A 199 -9.47 -5.11 -44.61
C ASP A 199 -8.46 -4.40 -43.68
N GLU A 200 -8.91 -3.43 -42.89
CA GLU A 200 -8.08 -2.80 -41.85
C GLU A 200 -7.76 -3.78 -40.71
N TYR A 201 -8.67 -4.69 -40.35
CA TYR A 201 -8.38 -5.77 -39.39
C TYR A 201 -7.25 -6.67 -39.89
N TYR A 202 -7.33 -7.09 -41.15
CA TYR A 202 -6.34 -7.96 -41.76
C TYR A 202 -4.97 -7.27 -41.85
N GLN A 203 -4.93 -6.02 -42.31
CA GLN A 203 -3.68 -5.26 -42.45
C GLN A 203 -3.01 -4.96 -41.10
N MET A 204 -3.80 -4.74 -40.05
CA MET A 204 -3.28 -4.42 -38.72
C MET A 204 -3.06 -5.66 -37.83
N GLY A 205 -3.37 -6.87 -38.32
CA GLY A 205 -3.29 -8.10 -37.53
C GLY A 205 -4.22 -8.12 -36.32
N LEU A 206 -5.32 -7.36 -36.38
CA LEU A 206 -6.30 -7.26 -35.30
C LEU A 206 -7.28 -8.43 -35.39
N LYS A 207 -7.80 -8.85 -34.23
CA LYS A 207 -8.86 -9.87 -34.14
C LYS A 207 -10.14 -9.24 -33.64
N LEU A 208 -11.27 -9.69 -34.17
CA LEU A 208 -12.58 -9.38 -33.63
C LEU A 208 -12.80 -10.13 -32.31
N HIS A 209 -13.14 -9.41 -31.25
CA HIS A 209 -13.53 -10.03 -29.99
C HIS A 209 -15.03 -10.38 -29.99
N ILE A 210 -15.36 -11.67 -30.00
CA ILE A 210 -16.74 -12.19 -29.92
C ILE A 210 -17.07 -12.49 -28.46
N GLY A 211 -17.81 -11.57 -27.82
CA GLY A 211 -18.19 -11.68 -26.41
C GLY A 211 -19.35 -10.74 -26.10
N THR A 212 -19.31 -10.07 -24.96
CA THR A 212 -20.26 -8.96 -24.69
C THR A 212 -20.17 -7.89 -25.79
N PRO A 213 -21.29 -7.34 -26.31
CA PRO A 213 -22.65 -7.35 -25.76
C PRO A 213 -23.58 -8.47 -26.29
N LEU A 214 -23.07 -9.51 -26.97
CA LEU A 214 -23.92 -10.60 -27.48
C LEU A 214 -24.58 -11.35 -26.32
N LYS A 215 -25.92 -11.39 -26.34
CA LYS A 215 -26.78 -11.78 -25.21
C LYS A 215 -26.87 -13.29 -25.03
N ASP A 216 -26.77 -14.06 -26.11
CA ASP A 216 -27.00 -15.50 -26.10
C ASP A 216 -26.00 -16.28 -26.98
N GLY A 217 -26.08 -17.61 -26.90
CA GLY A 217 -25.23 -18.51 -27.68
C GLY A 217 -25.50 -18.46 -29.17
N GLN A 218 -26.74 -18.18 -29.59
CA GLN A 218 -27.10 -18.10 -31.01
C GLN A 218 -26.46 -16.88 -31.68
N GLN A 219 -26.47 -15.71 -31.04
CA GLN A 219 -25.81 -14.50 -31.51
C GLN A 219 -24.30 -14.71 -31.67
N ARG A 220 -23.66 -15.37 -30.70
CA ARG A 220 -22.23 -15.71 -30.78
C ARG A 220 -21.94 -16.69 -31.92
N ALA A 221 -22.76 -17.72 -32.09
CA ALA A 221 -22.62 -18.69 -33.18
C ALA A 221 -22.83 -18.04 -34.56
N LEU A 222 -23.85 -17.18 -34.69
CA LEU A 222 -24.11 -16.40 -35.89
C LEU A 222 -22.93 -15.50 -36.24
N MET A 223 -22.40 -14.75 -35.26
CA MET A 223 -21.23 -13.91 -35.45
C MET A 223 -20.00 -14.72 -35.88
N THR A 224 -19.80 -15.88 -35.26
CA THR A 224 -18.71 -16.81 -35.60
C THR A 224 -18.80 -17.25 -37.07
N CYS A 225 -19.99 -17.63 -37.53
CA CYS A 225 -20.19 -18.03 -38.92
C CYS A 225 -19.98 -16.90 -39.91
N LEU A 226 -20.41 -15.69 -39.58
CA LEU A 226 -20.16 -14.50 -40.38
C LEU A 226 -18.67 -14.18 -40.49
N CYS A 227 -17.92 -14.32 -39.39
CA CYS A 227 -16.47 -14.13 -39.41
C CYS A 227 -15.76 -15.16 -40.30
N LYS A 228 -16.12 -16.43 -40.17
CA LYS A 228 -15.55 -17.51 -41.01
C LYS A 228 -15.82 -17.28 -42.49
N ASP A 229 -17.06 -16.91 -42.83
CA ASP A 229 -17.48 -16.68 -44.21
C ASP A 229 -16.82 -15.45 -44.84
N LEU A 230 -16.55 -14.41 -44.05
CA LEU A 230 -15.86 -13.19 -44.46
C LEU A 230 -14.33 -13.22 -44.27
N ASN A 231 -13.78 -14.33 -43.78
CA ASN A 231 -12.36 -14.49 -43.46
C ASN A 231 -11.82 -13.44 -42.47
N VAL A 232 -12.63 -13.08 -41.47
CA VAL A 232 -12.25 -12.14 -40.41
C VAL A 232 -11.68 -12.92 -39.23
N PRO A 233 -10.42 -12.66 -38.80
CA PRO A 233 -9.86 -13.31 -37.63
C PRO A 233 -10.61 -12.87 -36.37
N TYR A 234 -10.94 -13.82 -35.48
CA TYR A 234 -11.72 -13.56 -34.27
C TYR A 234 -11.22 -14.36 -33.08
N GLU A 235 -11.61 -13.94 -31.87
CA GLU A 235 -11.38 -14.64 -30.61
C GLU A 235 -12.57 -14.50 -29.66
N TYR A 236 -12.81 -15.52 -28.83
CA TYR A 236 -13.85 -15.47 -27.80
C TYR A 236 -13.34 -14.76 -26.55
N VAL A 237 -14.17 -13.88 -25.99
CA VAL A 237 -13.91 -13.15 -24.73
C VAL A 237 -15.05 -13.38 -23.75
#